data_AF-A0A1Z1WRB3-F1
#
_entry.id   AF-A0A1Z1WRB3-F1
#
_cell.length_a   1.000
_cell.length_b   1.000
_cell.length_c   1.000
_cell.angle_alpha   90.00
_cell.angle_beta   90.00
_cell.angle_gamma   90.00
#
_symmetry.space_group_name_H-M   'P 1'
#
loop_
_entity.id
_entity.type
_entity.pdbx_description
1 polymer ?
#
loop_
_entity_poly.entity_id
_entity_poly.type
_entity_poly.pdbx_seq_one_letter_code
_entity_poly.pdbx_strand_id
1 'polypeptide(L)' 'MPGAVNGVLLSPTSYLAPQQWGPVIGGRDIFTDAVTSVYAKAGFKTTYIDDWYTYHLGMGEVHCGTNTLRDATAPWWPKA' A
#
# COMPACT_ATOMS: atom_id res chain seq x y z
N MET A 1 -3.89 -9.85 10.44
CA MET A 1 -3.55 -8.43 10.21
C MET A 1 -3.43 -8.23 8.71
N PRO A 2 -3.98 -7.14 8.17
CA PRO A 2 -3.93 -6.88 6.75
C PRO A 2 -2.50 -6.77 6.20
N GLY A 3 -2.26 -7.41 5.06
CA GLY A 3 -0.94 -7.47 4.45
C GLY A 3 -0.53 -6.12 3.85
N ALA A 4 0.31 -5.34 4.55
CA ALA A 4 0.78 -4.02 4.10
C ALA A 4 1.39 -3.99 2.68
N VAL A 5 1.91 -5.13 2.20
CA VAL A 5 2.49 -5.29 0.86
C VAL A 5 1.44 -5.36 -0.26
N ASN A 6 0.21 -5.76 0.08
CA ASN A 6 -0.92 -5.85 -0.85
C ASN A 6 -1.68 -4.49 -0.91
N GLY A 7 -0.91 -3.40 -0.88
CA GLY A 7 -1.38 -2.04 -1.17
C GLY A 7 -1.18 -1.67 -2.63
N VAL A 8 -1.60 -0.46 -3.01
CA VAL A 8 -1.51 0.05 -4.38
C VAL A 8 -0.64 1.31 -4.47
N LEU A 9 0.27 1.34 -5.45
CA LEU A 9 1.11 2.50 -5.74
C LEU A 9 0.33 3.51 -6.60
N LEU A 10 -0.01 4.66 -6.03
CA LEU A 10 -0.81 5.71 -6.67
C LEU A 10 0.01 6.69 -7.50
N SER A 11 1.27 6.90 -7.12
CA SER A 11 2.24 7.74 -7.85
C SER A 11 3.66 7.27 -7.51
N PRO A 12 4.73 7.80 -8.13
CA PRO A 12 6.11 7.42 -7.79
C PRO A 12 6.50 7.59 -6.32
N THR A 13 5.73 8.35 -5.53
CA THR A 13 6.02 8.64 -4.12
C THR A 13 4.81 8.44 -3.19
N SER A 14 3.70 7.86 -3.66
CA SER A 14 2.47 7.70 -2.85
C SER A 14 1.98 6.26 -2.89
N TYR A 15 1.86 5.64 -1.72
CA TYR A 15 1.44 4.27 -1.53
C TYR A 15 0.19 4.21 -0.64
N LEU A 16 -0.82 3.44 -1.06
CA LEU A 16 -2.02 3.17 -0.27
C LEU A 16 -1.96 1.74 0.27
N ALA A 17 -1.76 1.60 1.57
CA ALA A 17 -1.70 0.32 2.26
C ALA A 17 -3.03 -0.01 2.96
N PRO A 18 -3.34 -1.29 3.19
CA PRO A 18 -4.39 -1.65 4.14
C PRO A 18 -3.99 -1.28 5.58
N GLN A 19 -4.95 -0.86 6.40
CA GLN A 19 -4.74 -0.50 7.81
C GLN A 19 -4.30 -1.74 8.61
N GLN A 20 -3.24 -1.63 9.42
CA GLN A 20 -2.63 -2.83 10.04
C GLN A 20 -3.44 -3.42 11.20
N TRP A 21 -4.22 -2.59 11.89
CA TRP A 21 -4.98 -2.97 13.09
C TRP A 21 -4.10 -3.74 14.09
N GLY A 22 -2.85 -3.30 14.24
CA GLY A 22 -1.85 -3.94 15.08
C GLY A 22 -1.97 -3.56 16.57
N PRO A 23 -1.08 -4.11 17.42
CA PRO A 23 -1.05 -3.76 18.84
C PRO A 23 -0.85 -2.25 19.05
N VAL A 24 -1.67 -1.67 19.94
CA VAL A 24 -1.58 -0.25 20.29
C VAL A 24 -0.76 -0.06 21.57
N ILE A 25 0.42 0.55 21.46
CA ILE A 25 1.31 0.87 22.59
C ILE A 25 1.52 2.37 22.64
N GLY A 26 1.18 3.01 23.76
CA GLY A 26 1.27 4.47 23.91
C GLY A 26 0.36 5.23 22.94
N GLY A 27 -0.80 4.66 22.59
CA GLY A 27 -1.76 5.26 21.65
C GLY A 27 -1.39 5.14 20.17
N ARG A 28 -0.35 4.36 19.83
CA ARG A 28 0.11 4.15 18.46
C ARG A 28 0.06 2.68 18.07
N ASP A 29 -0.47 2.38 16.89
CA ASP A 29 -0.35 1.05 16.27
C ASP A 29 1.09 0.85 15.80
N ILE A 30 1.83 -0.01 16.51
CA ILE A 30 3.26 -0.20 16.29
C ILE A 30 3.58 -0.84 14.94
N PHE A 31 2.65 -1.56 14.33
CA PHE A 31 2.83 -2.16 13.00
C PHE A 31 2.57 -1.13 11.91
N THR A 32 1.56 -0.28 12.07
CA THR A 32 1.35 0.89 11.20
C THR A 32 2.60 1.80 11.21
N ASP A 33 3.18 2.04 12.39
CA ASP A 33 4.41 2.82 12.53
C ASP A 33 5.62 2.15 11.83
N ALA A 34 5.78 0.84 11.99
CA ALA A 34 6.85 0.08 11.34
C ALA A 34 6.74 0.14 9.80
N VAL A 35 5.54 -0.06 9.26
CA VAL A 35 5.26 0.08 7.82
C VAL A 35 5.58 1.50 7.37
N THR A 36 5.06 2.52 8.06
CA THR A 36 5.31 3.92 7.73
C THR A 36 6.81 4.23 7.68
N SER A 37 7.57 3.75 8.67
CA SER A 37 9.02 3.96 8.76
C SER A 37 9.78 3.36 7.59
N VAL A 38 9.47 2.13 7.18
CA VAL A 38 10.17 1.45 6.07
C VAL A 38 9.82 2.10 4.72
N TYR A 39 8.56 2.41 4.47
CA TYR A 39 8.16 3.07 3.22
C TYR A 39 8.68 4.51 3.11
N ALA A 40 8.73 5.25 4.24
CA ALA A 40 9.33 6.57 4.27
C ALA A 40 10.83 6.54 3.93
N LYS A 41 11.59 5.56 4.42
CA LYS A 41 13.00 5.36 4.05
C LYS A 41 13.19 5.09 2.56
N ALA A 42 12.20 4.48 1.91
CA ALA A 42 12.19 4.24 0.47
C ALA A 42 11.65 5.43 -0.34
N GLY A 43 11.31 6.56 0.30
CA GLY A 43 10.85 7.78 -0.37
C GLY A 43 9.34 7.83 -0.63
N PHE A 44 8.55 6.95 -0.01
CA PHE A 44 7.09 6.94 -0.16
C PHE A 44 6.39 7.61 1.01
N LYS A 45 5.30 8.33 0.70
CA LYS A 45 4.24 8.68 1.64
C LYS A 45 3.21 7.55 1.65
N THR A 46 3.01 6.93 2.80
CA THR A 46 2.00 5.88 2.99
C THR A 46 0.71 6.47 3.53
N THR A 47 -0.41 6.15 2.88
CA THR A 47 -1.78 6.36 3.37
C THR A 47 -2.39 5.01 3.69
N TYR A 48 -3.27 4.96 4.69
CA TYR A 48 -3.94 3.73 5.11
C TYR A 48 -5.44 3.80 4.85
N ILE A 49 -6.02 2.67 4.47
CA ILE A 49 -7.47 2.50 4.34
C ILE A 49 -7.90 1.27 5.14
N ASP A 50 -9.03 1.38 5.84
CA ASP A 50 -9.62 0.23 6.51
C ASP A 50 -10.35 -0.64 5.49
N ASP A 51 -9.83 -1.83 5.25
CA ASP A 51 -10.40 -2.84 4.37
C ASP A 51 -10.75 -4.15 5.10
N TRP A 52 -10.79 -4.13 6.44
CA TRP A 52 -10.92 -5.33 7.27
C TRP A 52 -12.12 -6.19 6.87
N TYR A 53 -13.32 -5.60 6.91
CA TYR A 53 -14.55 -6.33 6.60
C TYR A 53 -14.81 -6.48 5.11
N THR A 54 -14.28 -5.58 4.28
CA THR A 54 -14.56 -5.55 2.85
C THR A 54 -13.67 -6.46 2.02
N TYR A 55 -12.40 -6.63 2.41
CA TYR A 55 -11.42 -7.41 1.66
C TYR A 55 -10.64 -8.39 2.54
N HIS A 56 -10.12 -7.97 3.70
CA HIS A 56 -9.21 -8.81 4.52
C HIS A 56 -9.84 -10.16 4.92
N LEU A 57 -11.08 -10.14 5.44
CA LEU A 57 -11.81 -11.36 5.79
C LEU A 57 -12.12 -12.25 4.57
N GLY A 58 -12.11 -11.68 3.37
CA GLY A 58 -12.27 -12.36 2.09
C GLY A 58 -10.95 -12.87 1.49
N MET A 59 -9.85 -12.89 2.25
CA MET A 59 -8.51 -13.30 1.81
C MET A 59 -7.88 -12.41 0.72
N GLY A 60 -8.22 -11.11 0.71
CA GLY A 60 -7.59 -10.12 -0.15
C GLY A 60 -7.35 -8.80 0.59
N GLU A 61 -6.64 -7.86 -0.02
CA GLU A 61 -6.49 -6.51 0.52
C GLU A 61 -6.72 -5.47 -0.59
N VAL A 62 -6.39 -4.21 -0.33
CA VAL A 62 -6.44 -3.08 -1.28
C VAL A 62 -6.03 -3.44 -2.72
N HIS A 63 -4.89 -4.09 -2.95
CA HIS A 63 -4.44 -4.41 -4.31
C HIS A 63 -5.35 -5.45 -4.98
N CYS A 64 -5.84 -6.44 -4.25
CA CYS A 64 -6.80 -7.43 -4.77
C CYS A 64 -8.12 -6.78 -5.22
N GLY A 65 -8.53 -5.69 -4.57
CA GLY A 65 -9.77 -4.96 -4.87
C GLY A 65 -9.66 -3.84 -5.90
N THR A 66 -8.45 -3.53 -6.38
CA THR A 66 -8.20 -2.35 -7.21
C THR A 66 -7.37 -2.67 -8.44
N ASN A 67 -7.30 -1.71 -9.37
CA ASN A 67 -6.38 -1.76 -10.50
C ASN A 67 -5.95 -0.33 -10.87
N THR A 68 -4.83 -0.19 -11.60
CA THR A 68 -4.30 1.11 -12.04
C THR A 68 -3.92 1.07 -13.50
N LEU A 69 -4.28 2.11 -14.26
CA LEU A 69 -3.67 2.40 -15.55
C LEU A 69 -2.43 3.28 -15.31
N ARG A 70 -1.36 3.05 -16.07
CA ARG A 70 -0.10 3.80 -15.99
C ARG A 70 0.31 4.27 -17.38
N ASP A 71 1.17 5.28 -17.43
CA ASP A 71 1.77 5.71 -18.69
C ASP A 71 2.52 4.54 -19.34
N ALA A 72 2.22 4.30 -20.61
CA ALA A 72 2.83 3.26 -21.43
C ALA A 72 3.30 3.83 -22.77
N THR A 73 3.65 5.12 -22.80
CA THR A 73 4.00 5.82 -24.05
C THR A 73 5.39 5.45 -24.57
N ALA A 74 6.24 4.84 -23.74
CA ALA A 74 7.55 4.37 -24.13
C ALA A 74 7.43 3.24 -25.19
N PRO A 75 8.14 3.34 -26.33
CA PRO A 75 8.14 2.28 -27.33
C PRO A 75 8.82 1.03 -26.79
N TRP A 76 8.29 -0.14 -27.12
CA TRP A 76 8.91 -1.41 -26.76
C TRP A 76 10.05 -1.82 -27.71
N TRP A 77 10.09 -1.25 -28.92
CA TRP A 77 11.16 -1.42 -29.90
C TRP A 77 12.27 -0.38 -29.75
N PRO A 78 13.51 -0.66 -30.19
CA PRO A 78 14.60 0.31 -30.19
C PRO A 78 14.27 1.55 -31.01
N LYS A 79 14.68 2.73 -30.52
CA LYS A 79 14.66 3.95 -31.33
C LYS A 79 15.79 3.83 -32.37
N ALA A 80 15.46 4.07 -33.64
CA ALA A 80 16.43 4.12 -34.74
C ALA A 80 17.43 5.27 -34.57
#